data_AF-A0A356XEK2-F1
#
_entry.id   AF-A0A356XEK2-F1
#
_cell.length_a   1.000
_cell.length_b   1.000
_cell.length_c   1.000
_cell.angle_alpha   90.00
_cell.angle_beta   90.00
_cell.angle_gamma   90.00
#
_symmetry.space_group_name_H-M   'P 1'
#
loop_
_entity.id
_entity.type
_entity.pdbx_description
1 polymer ?
#
loop_
_entity_poly.entity_id
_entity_poly.type
_entity_poly.pdbx_seq_one_letter_code
_entity_poly.pdbx_strand_id
1 'polypeptide(L)'
;MPDTSLSPNEKAVHALKSYGNAILRVSFVYLHNMADAEDILQDTLIRLMRSNPDFTDQDHEKAWLLRVAINLCKNRRKSAWSKRAEIPENYPGESLAAEECILLETVIKLPAPYRDVIHLFYYEGYSTAGIAGILQKNESTVRSLLHRARKMLKKELKEGYDFDG
;
A
#
# COMPACT_ATOMS: atom_id res chain seq x y z
N MET A 1 27.88 -14.76 3.95
CA MET A 1 27.44 -14.71 2.54
C MET A 1 25.94 -14.97 2.56
N PRO A 2 25.10 -14.15 1.92
CA PRO A 2 23.67 -14.44 1.87
C PRO A 2 23.44 -15.65 0.98
N ASP A 3 22.72 -16.62 1.52
CA ASP A 3 22.41 -17.91 0.92
C ASP A 3 21.45 -17.73 -0.27
N THR A 4 21.93 -18.02 -1.48
CA THR A 4 21.18 -17.96 -2.74
C THR A 4 20.20 -19.13 -2.93
N SER A 5 19.99 -20.00 -1.92
CA SER A 5 19.33 -21.31 -2.10
C SER A 5 17.82 -21.37 -1.89
N LEU A 6 17.15 -20.28 -1.50
CA LEU A 6 15.70 -20.34 -1.26
C LEU A 6 14.96 -20.65 -2.57
N SER A 7 14.23 -21.77 -2.57
CA SER A 7 13.28 -22.11 -3.63
C SER A 7 12.21 -21.02 -3.76
N PRO A 8 11.52 -20.91 -4.92
CA PRO A 8 10.44 -19.94 -5.09
C PRO A 8 9.37 -19.99 -3.98
N ASN A 9 9.04 -21.19 -3.48
CA ASN A 9 8.10 -21.36 -2.37
C ASN A 9 8.65 -20.79 -1.06
N GLU A 10 9.92 -21.02 -0.75
CA GLU A 10 10.54 -20.51 0.47
C GLU A 10 10.67 -18.98 0.44
N LYS A 11 10.98 -18.41 -0.74
CA LYS A 11 10.95 -16.95 -0.95
C LYS A 11 9.55 -16.38 -0.70
N ALA A 12 8.49 -17.05 -1.16
CA ALA A 12 7.13 -16.61 -0.90
C ALA A 12 6.76 -16.69 0.60
N VAL A 13 7.17 -17.76 1.29
CA VAL A 13 6.96 -17.89 2.75
C VAL A 13 7.72 -16.79 3.51
N HIS A 14 8.96 -16.50 3.13
CA HIS A 14 9.74 -15.41 3.69
C HIS A 14 9.03 -14.06 3.46
N ALA A 15 8.65 -13.76 2.21
CA ALA A 15 7.99 -12.51 1.87
C ALA A 15 6.64 -12.34 2.60
N LEU A 16 5.87 -13.43 2.77
CA LEU A 16 4.63 -13.41 3.55
C LEU A 16 4.90 -13.04 5.01
N LYS A 17 5.90 -13.66 5.65
CA LYS A 17 6.24 -13.39 7.05
C LYS A 17 6.80 -11.98 7.25
N SER A 18 7.67 -11.53 6.36
CA SER A 18 8.40 -10.26 6.50
C SER A 18 7.58 -9.06 6.04
N TYR A 19 6.73 -9.21 5.02
CA TYR A 19 6.07 -8.09 4.34
C TYR A 19 4.57 -8.27 4.13
N GLY A 20 3.97 -9.40 4.54
CA GLY A 20 2.55 -9.70 4.34
C GLY A 20 1.63 -8.59 4.85
N ASN A 21 1.88 -8.07 6.05
CA ASN A 21 1.10 -6.97 6.62
C ASN A 21 1.23 -5.67 5.81
N ALA A 22 2.42 -5.35 5.31
CA ALA A 22 2.63 -4.16 4.47
C ALA A 22 1.86 -4.27 3.13
N ILE A 23 1.90 -5.45 2.52
CA ILE A 23 1.17 -5.73 1.28
C ILE A 23 -0.35 -5.67 1.53
N LEU A 24 -0.85 -6.30 2.59
CA LEU A 24 -2.27 -6.24 2.95
C LEU A 24 -2.74 -4.81 3.22
N ARG A 25 -2.00 -4.04 4.02
CA ARG A 25 -2.35 -2.64 4.33
C ARG A 25 -2.39 -1.78 3.08
N VAL A 26 -1.37 -1.84 2.22
CA VAL A 26 -1.38 -1.04 0.99
C VAL A 26 -2.54 -1.47 0.09
N SER A 27 -2.79 -2.77 -0.05
CA SER A 27 -3.89 -3.27 -0.89
C SER A 27 -5.26 -2.84 -0.38
N PHE A 28 -5.46 -2.89 0.94
CA PHE A 28 -6.68 -2.41 1.59
C PHE A 28 -6.89 -0.90 1.40
N VAL A 29 -5.83 -0.10 1.51
CA VAL A 29 -5.87 1.35 1.23
C VAL A 29 -6.35 1.66 -0.20
N TYR A 30 -6.10 0.76 -1.15
CA TYR A 30 -6.56 0.93 -2.53
C TYR A 30 -7.97 0.41 -2.79
N LEU A 31 -8.36 -0.70 -2.15
CA LEU A 31 -9.54 -1.49 -2.52
C LEU A 31 -10.68 -1.38 -1.50
N HIS A 32 -10.40 -1.01 -0.25
CA HIS A 32 -11.38 -0.89 0.83
C HIS A 32 -12.18 -2.18 1.09
N ASN A 33 -11.61 -3.34 0.75
CA ASN A 33 -12.20 -4.65 0.97
C ASN A 33 -11.07 -5.62 1.36
N MET A 34 -11.25 -6.33 2.47
CA MET A 34 -10.21 -7.22 3.00
C MET A 34 -10.01 -8.46 2.13
N ALA A 35 -11.08 -9.09 1.64
CA ALA A 35 -10.98 -10.25 0.76
C ALA A 35 -10.24 -9.90 -0.54
N ASP A 36 -10.55 -8.75 -1.13
CA ASP A 36 -9.82 -8.25 -2.29
C ASP A 36 -8.36 -7.93 -1.96
N ALA A 37 -8.05 -7.46 -0.75
CA ALA A 37 -6.67 -7.20 -0.33
C ALA A 37 -5.87 -8.50 -0.13
N GLU A 38 -6.49 -9.53 0.46
CA GLU A 38 -5.91 -10.87 0.61
C GLU A 38 -5.65 -11.53 -0.74
N ASP A 39 -6.56 -11.38 -1.71
CA ASP A 39 -6.32 -11.81 -3.09
C ASP A 39 -5.09 -11.13 -3.69
N ILE A 40 -4.93 -9.81 -3.50
CA ILE A 40 -3.77 -9.08 -4.02
C ILE A 40 -2.48 -9.54 -3.34
N LEU A 41 -2.51 -9.82 -2.04
CA LEU A 41 -1.38 -10.42 -1.34
C LEU A 41 -1.00 -11.74 -2.00
N GLN A 42 -1.95 -12.64 -2.20
CA GLN A 42 -1.71 -13.94 -2.84
C GLN A 42 -1.16 -13.79 -4.26
N ASP A 43 -1.78 -12.95 -5.09
CA ASP A 43 -1.32 -12.67 -6.46
C ASP A 43 0.10 -12.08 -6.48
N THR A 44 0.43 -11.22 -5.51
CA THR A 44 1.77 -10.64 -5.37
C THR A 44 2.80 -11.74 -5.07
N LEU A 45 2.50 -12.65 -4.15
CA LEU A 45 3.39 -13.78 -3.81
C LEU A 45 3.52 -14.77 -4.98
N ILE A 46 2.43 -15.09 -5.68
CA ILE A 46 2.46 -15.92 -6.89
C ILE A 46 3.36 -15.27 -7.96
N ARG A 47 3.31 -13.95 -8.10
CA ARG A 47 4.14 -13.22 -9.05
C ARG A 47 5.60 -13.21 -8.64
N LEU A 48 5.90 -13.11 -7.34
CA LEU A 48 7.25 -13.30 -6.79
C LEU A 48 7.80 -14.67 -7.17
N MET A 49 7.02 -15.74 -6.95
CA MET A 49 7.42 -17.10 -7.27
C MET A 49 7.71 -17.31 -8.76
N ARG A 50 6.85 -16.76 -9.62
CA ARG A 50 6.96 -16.93 -11.08
C ARG A 50 8.08 -16.11 -11.71
N SER A 51 8.27 -14.88 -11.22
CA SER A 51 9.29 -13.98 -11.78
C SER A 51 10.66 -14.17 -11.14
N ASN A 52 10.71 -14.69 -9.92
CA ASN A 52 11.91 -14.98 -9.14
C ASN A 52 13.02 -13.92 -9.31
N PRO A 53 12.72 -12.63 -9.08
CA PRO A 53 13.68 -11.56 -9.27
C PRO A 53 14.85 -11.66 -8.28
N ASP A 54 15.97 -11.11 -8.68
CA ASP A 54 17.13 -10.91 -7.80
C ASP A 54 17.01 -9.57 -7.08
N PHE A 55 17.15 -9.61 -5.75
CA PHE A 55 17.12 -8.43 -4.90
C PHE A 55 18.51 -8.14 -4.34
N THR A 56 18.83 -6.86 -4.23
CA THR A 56 20.11 -6.38 -3.69
C THR A 56 20.13 -6.39 -2.17
N ASP A 57 18.96 -6.17 -1.56
CA ASP A 57 18.74 -6.03 -0.13
C ASP A 57 17.22 -6.14 0.18
N GLN A 58 16.87 -6.10 1.46
CA GLN A 58 15.49 -6.20 1.95
C GLN A 58 14.62 -4.99 1.54
N ASP A 59 15.21 -3.79 1.41
CA ASP A 59 14.46 -2.60 1.03
C ASP A 59 14.04 -2.67 -0.45
N HIS A 60 14.92 -3.17 -1.31
CA HIS A 60 14.66 -3.43 -2.72
C HIS A 60 13.58 -4.53 -2.88
N GLU A 61 13.67 -5.61 -2.11
CA GLU A 61 12.64 -6.67 -2.08
C GLU A 61 11.27 -6.10 -1.69
N LYS A 62 11.19 -5.38 -0.55
CA LYS A 62 9.95 -4.76 -0.07
C LYS A 62 9.39 -3.77 -1.08
N ALA A 63 10.24 -2.92 -1.68
CA ALA A 63 9.82 -1.94 -2.67
C ALA A 63 9.26 -2.59 -3.95
N TRP A 64 9.85 -3.71 -4.38
CA TRP A 64 9.34 -4.48 -5.51
C TRP A 64 7.97 -5.08 -5.21
N LEU A 65 7.79 -5.70 -4.04
CA LEU A 65 6.53 -6.30 -3.61
C LEU A 65 5.40 -5.26 -3.52
N LEU A 66 5.66 -4.12 -2.88
CA LEU A 66 4.69 -3.02 -2.80
C LEU A 66 4.33 -2.47 -4.18
N ARG A 67 5.30 -2.34 -5.08
CA ARG A 67 5.05 -1.92 -6.46
C ARG A 67 4.12 -2.91 -7.18
N VAL A 68 4.39 -4.21 -7.06
CA VAL A 68 3.55 -5.25 -7.67
C VAL A 68 2.13 -5.18 -7.13
N ALA A 69 1.96 -5.14 -5.81
CA ALA A 69 0.65 -5.04 -5.16
C ALA A 69 -0.13 -3.79 -5.62
N ILE A 70 0.52 -2.62 -5.61
CA ILE A 70 -0.08 -1.36 -6.07
C ILE A 70 -0.56 -1.45 -7.53
N ASN A 71 0.24 -2.07 -8.41
CA ASN A 71 -0.13 -2.23 -9.81
C ASN A 71 -1.30 -3.19 -9.99
N LEU A 72 -1.34 -4.29 -9.23
CA LEU A 72 -2.48 -5.21 -9.21
C LEU A 72 -3.76 -4.51 -8.73
N CYS A 73 -3.70 -3.72 -7.66
CA CYS A 73 -4.83 -2.94 -7.15
C CYS A 73 -5.36 -1.95 -8.20
N LYS A 74 -4.46 -1.21 -8.87
CA LYS A 74 -4.83 -0.27 -9.94
C LYS A 74 -5.52 -0.98 -11.11
N ASN A 75 -5.03 -2.16 -11.49
CA ASN A 75 -5.63 -2.98 -12.55
C ASN A 75 -7.02 -3.50 -12.15
N ARG A 76 -7.17 -4.01 -10.91
CA ARG A 76 -8.46 -4.49 -10.38
C ARG A 76 -9.48 -3.36 -10.36
N ARG A 77 -9.12 -2.17 -9.85
CA ARG A 77 -9.97 -0.98 -9.90
C ARG A 77 -10.34 -0.55 -11.32
N LYS A 78 -9.41 -0.58 -12.28
CA LYS A 78 -9.69 -0.24 -13.67
C LYS A 78 -10.69 -1.22 -14.29
N SER A 79 -10.54 -2.51 -14.00
CA SER A 79 -11.47 -3.57 -14.43
C SER A 79 -12.84 -3.42 -13.78
N ALA A 80 -12.90 -3.15 -12.48
CA ALA A 80 -14.13 -2.92 -11.72
C ALA A 80 -14.86 -1.62 -12.16
N TRP A 81 -14.12 -0.53 -12.43
CA TRP A 81 -14.69 0.70 -12.99
C TRP A 81 -15.25 0.48 -14.40
N SER A 82 -14.66 -0.44 -15.17
CA SER A 82 -15.20 -0.87 -16.46
C SER A 82 -16.49 -1.71 -16.32
N LYS A 83 -16.80 -2.22 -15.12
CA LYS A 83 -18.00 -3.04 -14.84
C LYS A 83 -19.07 -2.34 -14.00
N ARG A 84 -18.70 -1.28 -13.26
CA ARG A 84 -19.49 -0.44 -12.33
C ARG A 84 -20.23 -1.20 -11.21
N ALA A 85 -20.29 -0.51 -10.06
CA ALA A 85 -21.16 -0.70 -8.89
C ALA A 85 -20.61 -1.53 -7.71
N GLU A 86 -20.94 -1.00 -6.53
CA GLU A 86 -20.86 -1.54 -5.16
C GLU A 86 -19.52 -1.41 -4.42
N ILE A 87 -19.56 -0.57 -3.38
CA ILE A 87 -18.58 -0.43 -2.31
C ILE A 87 -18.94 -1.51 -1.29
N PRO A 88 -18.08 -2.49 -0.99
CA PRO A 88 -18.39 -3.46 0.03
C PRO A 88 -18.35 -2.81 1.43
N GLU A 89 -19.48 -2.83 2.13
CA GLU A 89 -19.54 -2.66 3.58
C GLU A 89 -19.08 -3.96 4.25
N ASN A 90 -17.78 -4.12 4.48
CA ASN A 90 -17.38 -4.92 5.65
C ASN A 90 -15.93 -4.66 6.08
N TYR A 91 -15.79 -4.36 7.36
CA TYR A 91 -14.53 -4.19 8.06
C TYR A 91 -14.38 -5.31 9.09
N PRO A 92 -13.52 -6.32 8.86
CA PRO A 92 -13.07 -7.22 9.92
C PRO A 92 -11.76 -6.68 10.47
N GLY A 93 -11.86 -5.83 11.49
CA GLY A 93 -10.73 -5.33 12.25
C GLY A 93 -10.28 -6.34 13.31
N GLU A 94 -9.45 -7.31 12.92
CA GLU A 94 -8.85 -8.24 13.90
C GLU A 94 -7.31 -8.27 13.88
N SER A 95 -6.64 -7.43 13.07
CA SER A 95 -5.16 -7.49 12.97
C SER A 95 -4.45 -6.13 13.06
N LEU A 96 -5.19 -5.01 13.14
CA LEU A 96 -4.61 -3.67 13.26
C LEU A 96 -5.02 -3.06 14.60
N ALA A 97 -4.08 -2.37 15.26
CA ALA A 97 -4.39 -1.64 16.49
C ALA A 97 -5.44 -0.56 16.18
N ALA A 98 -6.40 -0.33 17.09
CA ALA A 98 -7.53 0.58 16.87
C ALA A 98 -7.09 2.01 16.46
N GLU A 99 -5.96 2.50 16.98
CA GLU A 99 -5.37 3.79 16.62
C GLU A 99 -4.83 3.82 15.17
N GLU A 100 -4.24 2.72 14.69
CA GLU A 100 -3.81 2.60 13.30
C GLU A 100 -5.00 2.64 12.35
N CYS A 101 -6.15 2.08 12.76
CA CYS A 101 -7.37 2.07 11.95
C CYS A 101 -7.98 3.45 11.78
N ILE A 102 -8.10 4.23 12.86
CA ILE A 102 -8.68 5.60 12.81
C ILE A 102 -7.83 6.51 11.91
N LEU A 103 -6.50 6.42 12.00
CA LEU A 103 -5.61 7.21 11.15
C LEU A 103 -5.64 6.73 9.70
N LEU A 104 -5.76 5.42 9.46
CA LEU A 104 -5.88 4.83 8.13
C LEU A 104 -7.19 5.24 7.44
N GLU A 105 -8.31 5.31 8.17
CA GLU A 105 -9.61 5.79 7.67
C GLU A 105 -9.54 7.23 7.16
N THR A 106 -8.82 8.10 7.88
CA THR A 106 -8.60 9.49 7.44
C THR A 106 -7.77 9.53 6.15
N VAL A 107 -6.73 8.69 6.06
CA VAL A 107 -5.88 8.59 4.86
C VAL A 107 -6.65 8.01 3.67
N ILE A 108 -7.57 7.07 3.91
CA ILE A 108 -8.43 6.44 2.91
C ILE A 108 -9.30 7.47 2.16
N LYS A 109 -9.78 8.50 2.85
CA LYS A 109 -10.61 9.59 2.28
C LYS A 109 -9.85 10.49 1.30
N LEU A 110 -8.52 10.49 1.34
CA LEU A 110 -7.72 11.27 0.39
C LEU A 110 -7.88 10.75 -1.05
N PRO A 111 -7.89 11.65 -2.06
CA PRO A 111 -7.81 11.23 -3.45
C PRO A 111 -6.55 10.38 -3.69
N ALA A 112 -6.70 9.35 -4.53
CA ALA A 112 -5.69 8.31 -4.76
C ALA A 112 -4.22 8.79 -4.83
N PRO A 113 -3.84 9.78 -5.66
CA PRO A 113 -2.42 10.17 -5.77
C PRO A 113 -1.82 10.76 -4.48
N TYR A 114 -2.65 11.33 -3.60
CA TYR A 114 -2.23 11.88 -2.31
C TYR A 114 -2.16 10.79 -1.24
N ARG A 115 -3.14 9.89 -1.26
CA ARG A 115 -3.21 8.71 -0.39
C ARG A 115 -1.98 7.82 -0.55
N ASP A 116 -1.60 7.53 -1.80
CA ASP A 116 -0.46 6.67 -2.14
C ASP A 116 0.85 7.17 -1.49
N VAL A 117 1.13 8.47 -1.62
CA VAL A 117 2.37 9.06 -1.09
C VAL A 117 2.35 9.19 0.43
N ILE A 118 1.19 9.45 1.04
CA ILE A 118 1.05 9.51 2.51
C ILE A 118 1.26 8.13 3.12
N HIS A 119 0.62 7.11 2.56
CA HIS A 119 0.75 5.74 3.04
C HIS A 119 2.21 5.27 2.96
N LEU A 120 2.84 5.39 1.80
CA LEU A 120 4.22 4.93 1.62
C LEU A 120 5.24 5.71 2.48
N PHE A 121 4.98 7.00 2.75
CA PHE A 121 5.88 7.82 3.56
C PHE A 121 5.75 7.53 5.06
N TYR A 122 4.53 7.59 5.61
CA TYR A 122 4.32 7.54 7.06
C TYR A 122 4.14 6.12 7.60
N TYR A 123 3.53 5.21 6.83
CA TYR A 123 3.27 3.84 7.30
C TYR A 123 4.38 2.87 6.88
N GLU A 124 4.93 3.07 5.69
CA GLU A 124 5.95 2.17 5.15
C GLU A 124 7.38 2.70 5.29
N GLY A 125 7.56 3.96 5.72
CA GLY A 125 8.84 4.55 6.05
C GLY A 125 9.71 4.98 4.85
N TYR A 126 9.16 5.01 3.64
CA TYR A 126 9.96 5.31 2.45
C TYR A 126 10.26 6.81 2.31
N SER A 127 11.50 7.11 1.90
CA SER A 127 11.90 8.44 1.47
C SER A 127 11.19 8.87 0.18
N THR A 128 11.25 10.16 -0.16
CA THR A 128 10.67 10.67 -1.42
C THR A 128 11.27 10.01 -2.65
N ALA A 129 12.57 9.69 -2.61
CA ALA A 129 13.26 8.94 -3.67
C ALA A 129 12.79 7.49 -3.75
N GLY A 130 12.62 6.81 -2.60
CA GLY A 130 12.08 5.44 -2.56
C GLY A 130 10.66 5.36 -3.13
N ILE A 131 9.79 6.29 -2.71
CA ILE A 131 8.42 6.40 -3.22
C ILE A 131 8.39 6.69 -4.72
N ALA A 132 9.28 7.56 -5.21
CA ALA A 132 9.43 7.84 -6.64
C ALA A 132 9.74 6.57 -7.44
N GLY A 133 10.65 5.74 -6.93
CA GLY A 133 10.92 4.41 -7.48
C GLY A 133 9.67 3.52 -7.47
N ILE A 134 9.04 3.33 -6.30
CA ILE A 134 7.85 2.46 -6.16
C ILE A 134 6.73 2.87 -7.11
N LEU A 135 6.38 4.16 -7.14
CA LEU A 135 5.26 4.69 -7.92
C LEU A 135 5.60 5.03 -9.37
N GLN A 136 6.87 4.90 -9.79
CA GLN A 136 7.36 5.30 -11.11
C GLN A 136 7.02 6.77 -11.44
N LYS A 137 7.43 7.68 -10.56
CA LYS A 137 7.22 9.13 -10.68
C LYS A 137 8.51 9.90 -10.44
N ASN A 138 8.56 11.14 -10.89
CA ASN A 138 9.66 12.04 -10.51
C ASN A 138 9.60 12.36 -9.01
N GLU A 139 10.75 12.45 -8.37
CA GLU A 139 10.82 12.75 -6.93
C GLU A 139 10.22 14.13 -6.60
N SER A 140 10.38 15.12 -7.48
CA SER A 140 9.73 16.43 -7.37
C SER A 140 8.20 16.33 -7.37
N THR A 141 7.63 15.41 -8.15
CA THR A 141 6.20 15.11 -8.15
C THR A 141 5.78 14.49 -6.82
N VAL A 142 6.55 13.55 -6.27
CA VAL A 142 6.27 12.96 -4.95
C VAL A 142 6.27 14.02 -3.86
N ARG A 143 7.26 14.90 -3.82
CA ARG A 143 7.31 16.02 -2.85
C ARG A 143 6.10 16.93 -2.97
N SER A 144 5.71 17.26 -4.20
CA SER A 144 4.53 18.11 -4.47
C SER A 144 3.23 17.44 -4.02
N LEU A 145 3.08 16.14 -4.26
CA LEU A 145 1.94 15.35 -3.82
C LEU A 145 1.89 15.28 -2.29
N LEU A 146 3.02 14.99 -1.62
CA LEU A 146 3.09 14.96 -0.15
C LEU A 146 2.70 16.30 0.47
N HIS A 147 3.21 17.40 -0.08
CA HIS A 147 2.88 18.74 0.40
C HIS A 147 1.37 19.00 0.31
N ARG A 148 0.75 18.70 -0.83
CA ARG A 148 -0.70 18.88 -1.03
C ARG A 148 -1.51 17.96 -0.11
N ALA A 149 -1.09 16.70 0.01
CA ALA A 149 -1.74 15.71 0.88
C ALA A 149 -1.74 16.15 2.35
N ARG A 150 -0.59 16.61 2.87
CA ARG A 150 -0.47 17.15 4.23
C ARG A 150 -1.36 18.37 4.45
N LYS A 151 -1.50 19.24 3.44
CA LYS A 151 -2.40 20.40 3.50
C LYS A 151 -3.87 19.97 3.59
N MET A 152 -4.27 18.94 2.86
CA MET A 152 -5.63 18.37 2.90
C MET A 152 -5.93 17.77 4.27
N LEU A 153 -5.04 16.90 4.78
CA LEU A 153 -5.18 16.30 6.10
C LEU A 153 -5.25 17.36 7.21
N LYS A 154 -4.40 18.39 7.15
CA LYS A 154 -4.43 19.50 8.13
C LYS A 154 -5.77 20.25 8.11
N LYS A 155 -6.42 20.37 6.95
CA LYS A 155 -7.73 21.02 6.84
C LYS A 155 -8.81 20.15 7.49
N GLU A 156 -8.88 18.87 7.13
CA GLU A 156 -9.88 17.95 7.71
C GLU A 156 -9.73 17.80 9.22
N LEU A 157 -8.50 17.67 9.72
CA LEU A 157 -8.27 17.56 11.15
C LEU A 157 -8.70 18.83 11.88
N LYS A 158 -8.36 20.02 11.38
CA LYS A 158 -8.80 21.28 11.99
C LYS A 158 -10.31 21.45 12.01
N GLU A 159 -10.98 21.14 10.90
CA GLU A 159 -12.43 21.20 10.84
C GLU A 159 -13.06 20.20 11.81
N GLY A 160 -12.49 19.00 11.98
CA GLY A 160 -12.95 18.02 12.99
C GLY A 160 -12.83 18.51 14.43
N TYR A 161 -11.77 19.24 14.80
CA TYR A 161 -11.62 19.82 16.13
C TYR A 161 -12.54 21.02 16.39
N ASP A 162 -12.94 21.76 15.34
CA ASP A 162 -13.82 22.93 15.47
C ASP A 162 -15.32 22.55 15.63
N PHE A 163 -15.70 21.28 15.40
CA PHE A 163 -17.06 20.77 15.63
C PHE A 163 -17.30 20.18 17.03
N ASP A 164 -16.24 19.92 17.80
CA ASP A 164 -16.30 19.41 19.19
C ASP A 164 -16.18 20.54 20.23
N GLY A 165 -16.39 21.81 19.83
CA GLY A 165 -16.33 23.01 20.66
C GLY A 165 -17.68 23.63 20.98
#